data_AF-A0A1D6MZI8-F1
#
_entry.id   AF-A0A1D6MZI8-F1
#
_cell.length_a   1.000
_cell.length_b   1.000
_cell.length_c   1.000
_cell.angle_alpha   90.00
_cell.angle_beta   90.00
_cell.angle_gamma   90.00
#
_symmetry.space_group_name_H-M   'P 1'
#
loop_
_entity.id
_entity.type
_entity.pdbx_description
1 polymer ?
#
loop_
_entity_poly.entity_id
_entity_poly.type
_entity_poly.pdbx_seq_one_letter_code
_entity_poly.pdbx_strand_id
1 'polypeptide(L)'
;MQKSGKDHSLLLVLPSGVYRYRCVVDGERRCLPDLPCETDAMGNAVNLLDVNDFVPESVESVVEFEPPLSLDSSYSFQAPEDKDFAKEPPALPAQLHLGVLNSQNSEESCARPQHI
;
A
#
# COMPACT_ATOMS: atom_id res chain seq x y z
N MET A 1 27.78 17.46 1.14
CA MET A 1 27.48 16.02 1.28
C MET A 1 27.62 15.68 2.76
N GLN A 2 26.59 15.08 3.34
CA GLN A 2 26.48 14.80 4.77
C GLN A 2 26.89 13.35 5.03
N LYS A 3 27.78 13.12 6.00
CA LYS A 3 28.18 11.78 6.42
C LYS A 3 27.42 11.39 7.70
N SER A 4 26.86 10.19 7.72
CA SER A 4 26.23 9.60 8.91
C SER A 4 26.70 8.16 9.06
N GLY A 5 27.57 7.89 10.03
CA GLY A 5 28.17 6.56 10.20
C GLY A 5 28.92 6.09 8.94
N LYS A 6 28.37 5.06 8.28
CA LYS A 6 28.88 4.51 7.01
C LYS A 6 28.24 5.13 5.77
N ASP A 7 27.18 5.92 5.95
CA ASP A 7 26.36 6.45 4.88
C ASP A 7 26.74 7.88 4.51
N HIS A 8 26.48 8.20 3.25
CA HIS A 8 26.78 9.47 2.62
C HIS A 8 25.54 9.97 1.87
N SER A 9 25.04 11.15 2.23
CA SER A 9 23.77 11.67 1.73
C SER A 9 23.88 13.09 1.19
N LEU A 10 23.08 13.40 0.20
CA LEU A 10 22.93 14.72 -0.39
C LEU A 10 21.45 14.93 -0.73
N LEU A 11 20.90 16.09 -0.39
CA LEU A 11 19.55 16.49 -0.77
C LEU A 11 19.64 17.53 -1.89
N LEU A 12 18.94 17.27 -3.00
CA LEU A 12 18.87 18.14 -4.17
C LEU A 12 17.40 18.34 -4.55
N VAL A 13 17.03 19.58 -4.89
CA VAL A 13 15.74 19.88 -5.52
C VAL A 13 15.94 19.85 -7.03
N LEU A 14 15.38 18.86 -7.70
CA LEU A 14 15.49 18.66 -9.14
C LEU A 14 14.11 18.83 -9.80
N PRO A 15 14.01 19.55 -10.93
CA PRO A 15 12.84 19.48 -11.80
C PRO A 15 12.57 18.05 -12.30
N SER A 16 11.37 17.78 -12.78
CA SER A 16 11.08 16.49 -13.42
C SER A 16 11.94 16.28 -14.67
N GLY A 17 12.39 15.04 -14.87
CA GLY A 17 13.25 14.63 -15.95
C GLY A 17 14.21 13.50 -15.57
N VAL A 18 14.93 12.99 -16.57
CA VAL A 18 15.93 11.94 -16.41
C VAL A 18 17.33 12.55 -16.27
N TYR A 19 18.00 12.25 -15.18
CA TYR A 19 19.34 12.75 -14.85
C TYR A 19 20.38 11.64 -14.91
N ARG A 20 21.56 11.98 -15.41
CA ARG A 20 22.76 11.12 -15.38
C ARG A 20 23.70 11.61 -14.30
N TYR A 21 24.10 10.73 -13.40
CA TYR A 21 25.01 11.09 -12.31
C TYR A 21 26.07 10.02 -12.06
N ARG A 22 27.10 10.40 -11.30
CA ARG A 22 28.16 9.51 -10.81
C ARG A 22 28.69 9.99 -9.47
N CYS A 23 29.18 9.05 -8.68
CA CYS A 23 29.89 9.37 -7.45
C CYS A 23 31.40 9.47 -7.73
N VAL A 24 32.07 10.40 -7.07
CA VAL A 24 33.54 10.45 -7.05
C VAL A 24 33.97 10.11 -5.63
N VAL A 25 34.59 8.95 -5.47
CA VAL A 25 35.06 8.43 -4.18
C VAL A 25 36.57 8.30 -4.29
N ASP A 26 37.31 9.00 -3.41
CA ASP A 26 38.78 9.00 -3.39
C ASP A 26 39.43 9.36 -4.74
N GLY A 27 38.79 10.24 -5.51
CA GLY A 27 39.26 10.67 -6.84
C GLY A 27 38.87 9.73 -7.98
N GLU A 28 38.27 8.58 -7.68
CA GLU A 28 37.82 7.62 -8.68
C GLU A 28 36.31 7.76 -8.96
N ARG A 29 35.95 7.65 -10.25
CA ARG A 29 34.55 7.69 -10.69
C ARG A 29 33.91 6.32 -10.44
N ARG A 30 32.81 6.30 -9.70
CA ARG A 30 32.09 5.08 -9.32
C ARG A 30 30.61 5.21 -9.71
N CYS A 31 30.06 4.10 -10.18
CA CYS A 31 28.63 3.90 -10.44
C CYS A 31 28.11 2.97 -9.33
N LEU A 32 26.92 3.25 -8.81
CA LEU A 32 26.26 2.38 -7.84
C LEU A 32 25.69 1.15 -8.59
N PRO A 33 26.12 -0.08 -8.23
CA PRO A 33 25.79 -1.28 -8.99
C PRO A 33 24.31 -1.68 -8.85
N ASP A 34 23.68 -1.32 -7.73
CA ASP A 34 22.30 -1.70 -7.41
C ASP A 34 21.26 -0.73 -8.01
N LEU A 35 21.72 0.34 -8.67
CA LEU A 35 20.84 1.36 -9.24
C LEU A 35 20.87 1.33 -10.78
N PRO A 36 19.80 1.79 -11.44
CA PRO A 36 19.76 1.90 -12.90
C PRO A 36 20.99 2.65 -13.42
N CYS A 37 21.60 2.12 -14.48
CA CYS A 37 22.75 2.74 -15.13
C CYS A 37 22.73 2.54 -16.64
N GLU A 38 23.38 3.47 -17.34
CA GLU A 38 23.63 3.42 -18.77
C GLU A 38 25.14 3.28 -18.99
N THR A 39 25.54 2.42 -19.92
CA THR A 39 26.95 2.20 -20.28
C THR A 39 27.18 2.61 -21.73
N ASP A 40 28.17 3.46 -21.97
CA ASP A 40 28.54 3.87 -23.33
C ASP A 40 29.33 2.78 -24.08
N ALA A 41 29.55 2.99 -25.39
CA ALA A 41 30.32 2.05 -26.23
C ALA A 41 31.78 1.87 -25.79
N MET A 42 32.29 2.76 -24.95
CA MET A 42 33.65 2.72 -24.38
C MET A 42 33.66 2.07 -22.99
N GLY A 43 32.52 1.58 -22.50
CA GLY A 43 32.38 0.88 -21.22
C GLY A 43 32.23 1.80 -20.01
N ASN A 44 32.03 3.11 -20.20
CA ASN A 44 31.81 4.02 -19.07
C ASN A 44 30.35 3.97 -18.64
N ALA A 45 30.13 3.58 -17.38
CA ALA A 45 28.81 3.54 -16.76
C ALA A 45 28.49 4.82 -15.99
N VAL A 46 27.23 5.27 -16.08
CA VAL A 46 26.65 6.36 -15.27
C VAL A 46 25.31 5.92 -14.72
N ASN A 47 24.99 6.31 -13.49
CA ASN A 47 23.68 6.03 -12.92
C ASN A 47 22.62 6.96 -13.53
N LEU A 48 21.41 6.42 -13.68
CA LEU A 48 20.22 7.16 -14.10
C LEU A 48 19.32 7.43 -12.91
N LEU A 49 18.73 8.62 -12.86
CA LEU A 49 17.72 9.02 -11.89
C LEU A 49 16.54 9.62 -12.66
N ASP A 50 15.41 8.93 -12.65
CA ASP A 50 14.16 9.42 -13.24
C ASP A 50 13.35 10.17 -12.17
N VAL A 51 13.24 11.49 -12.30
CA VAL A 51 12.51 12.36 -11.38
C VAL A 51 11.17 12.67 -12.02
N ASN A 52 10.09 12.20 -11.42
CA ASN A 52 8.74 12.53 -11.86
C ASN A 52 8.24 13.80 -11.16
N ASP A 53 7.22 14.45 -11.73
CA ASP A 53 6.51 15.52 -11.04
C ASP A 53 6.01 15.00 -9.69
N PHE A 54 6.14 15.81 -8.65
CA PHE A 54 5.74 15.43 -7.29
C PHE A 54 4.24 15.08 -7.27
N VAL A 55 3.94 13.78 -7.30
CA VAL A 55 2.64 13.24 -6.96
C VAL A 55 2.72 12.92 -5.47
N PRO A 56 1.91 13.55 -4.60
CA PRO A 56 1.84 13.16 -3.20
C PRO A 56 1.63 11.64 -3.10
N GLU A 57 2.46 10.96 -2.31
CA GLU A 57 2.47 9.50 -2.12
C GLU A 57 1.15 8.93 -1.57
N SER A 58 0.12 9.76 -1.35
CA SER A 58 -1.15 9.35 -0.76
C SER A 58 -2.11 8.64 -1.71
N VAL A 59 -1.74 8.34 -2.95
CA VAL A 59 -2.58 7.53 -3.85
C VAL A 59 -2.45 6.02 -3.58
N GLU A 60 -1.43 5.57 -2.86
CA GLU A 60 -1.36 4.20 -2.34
C GLU A 60 -2.08 4.08 -0.98
N SER A 61 -2.23 5.19 -0.25
CA SER A 61 -2.99 5.25 1.02
C SER A 61 -4.51 5.11 0.85
N VAL A 62 -5.04 5.21 -0.37
CA VAL A 62 -6.47 4.99 -0.63
C VAL A 62 -6.86 3.51 -0.72
N VAL A 63 -5.90 2.58 -0.67
CA VAL A 63 -6.21 1.14 -0.58
C VAL A 63 -7.00 0.81 0.69
N GLU A 64 -6.75 1.53 1.80
CA GLU A 64 -7.51 1.36 3.05
C GLU A 64 -8.96 1.88 2.94
N PHE A 65 -9.21 2.82 2.03
CA PHE A 65 -10.53 3.40 1.76
C PHE A 65 -11.24 2.75 0.57
N GLU A 66 -10.54 1.88 -0.16
CA GLU A 66 -11.17 1.03 -1.15
C GLU A 66 -12.00 -0.02 -0.41
N PRO A 67 -13.27 -0.27 -0.80
CA PRO A 67 -13.97 -1.42 -0.27
C PRO A 67 -13.11 -2.67 -0.47
N PRO A 68 -13.04 -3.60 0.51
CA PRO A 68 -12.26 -4.81 0.36
C PRO A 68 -12.68 -5.47 -0.95
N LEU A 69 -11.68 -5.78 -1.80
CA LEU A 69 -11.94 -6.47 -3.05
C LEU A 69 -12.79 -7.70 -2.71
N SER A 70 -13.91 -7.82 -3.41
CA SER A 70 -14.68 -9.06 -3.34
C SER A 70 -13.71 -10.18 -3.64
N LEU A 71 -13.68 -11.24 -2.82
CA LEU A 71 -12.78 -12.39 -3.03
C LEU A 71 -12.75 -12.71 -4.54
N ASP A 72 -11.55 -12.87 -5.11
CA ASP A 72 -11.35 -13.12 -6.56
C ASP A 72 -12.11 -14.36 -7.08
N SER A 73 -12.63 -15.18 -6.15
CA SER A 73 -13.52 -16.28 -6.43
C SER A 73 -14.98 -15.80 -6.50
N SER A 74 -15.41 -15.55 -7.74
CA SER A 74 -16.79 -15.35 -8.20
C SER A 74 -17.82 -16.02 -7.31
N TYR A 75 -18.74 -15.21 -6.75
CA TYR A 75 -20.07 -15.72 -6.45
C TYR A 75 -20.57 -16.49 -7.68
N SER A 76 -20.98 -17.74 -7.48
CA SER A 76 -21.53 -18.58 -8.54
C SER A 76 -23.02 -18.81 -8.28
N PHE A 77 -23.77 -19.12 -9.33
CA PHE A 77 -25.17 -19.55 -9.21
C PHE A 77 -25.29 -21.08 -9.01
N GLN A 78 -24.19 -21.76 -8.68
CA GLN A 78 -24.21 -23.20 -8.45
C GLN A 78 -24.84 -23.49 -7.08
N ALA A 79 -25.65 -24.55 -7.02
CA ALA A 79 -26.15 -25.03 -5.74
C ALA A 79 -24.97 -25.55 -4.88
N PRO A 80 -24.94 -25.28 -3.57
CA PRO A 80 -23.91 -25.82 -2.68
C PRO A 80 -23.89 -27.35 -2.67
N GLU A 81 -22.71 -27.95 -2.54
CA GLU A 81 -22.53 -29.39 -2.41
C GLU A 81 -22.54 -29.83 -0.93
N ASP A 82 -22.70 -31.12 -0.65
CA ASP A 82 -22.71 -31.67 0.73
C ASP A 82 -21.47 -31.26 1.55
N LYS A 83 -20.33 -31.06 0.89
CA LYS A 83 -19.06 -30.66 1.50
C LYS A 83 -19.08 -29.22 2.01
N ASP A 84 -19.92 -28.36 1.45
CA ASP A 84 -20.08 -26.97 1.88
C ASP A 84 -20.81 -26.88 3.23
N PHE A 85 -21.68 -27.85 3.52
CA PHE A 85 -22.39 -27.99 4.79
C PHE A 85 -21.55 -28.66 5.89
N ALA A 86 -20.36 -29.17 5.57
CA ALA A 86 -19.50 -29.85 6.55
C ALA A 86 -18.81 -28.86 7.52
N LYS A 87 -18.82 -27.56 7.21
CA LYS A 87 -18.28 -26.52 8.10
C LYS A 87 -19.34 -26.12 9.12
N GLU A 88 -18.93 -26.02 10.38
CA GLU A 88 -19.81 -25.53 11.44
C GLU A 88 -20.21 -24.07 11.16
N PRO A 89 -21.50 -23.71 11.30
CA PRO A 89 -21.93 -22.32 11.14
C PRO A 89 -21.26 -21.43 12.19
N PRO A 90 -20.94 -20.17 11.86
CA PRO A 90 -20.35 -19.25 12.81
C PRO A 90 -21.30 -19.02 14.00
N ALA A 91 -20.73 -18.89 15.20
CA ALA A 91 -21.48 -18.58 16.40
C ALA A 91 -22.17 -17.20 16.27
N LEU A 92 -23.37 -17.09 16.84
CA LEU A 92 -24.13 -15.84 16.85
C LEU A 92 -23.36 -14.76 17.64
N PRO A 93 -22.98 -13.63 17.00
CA PRO A 93 -22.34 -12.53 17.71
C PRO A 93 -23.27 -11.98 18.80
N ALA A 94 -22.74 -11.75 20.00
CA ALA A 94 -23.52 -11.27 21.14
C ALA A 94 -24.23 -9.92 20.88
N GLN A 95 -23.66 -9.10 19.98
CA GLN A 95 -24.23 -7.82 19.53
C GLN A 95 -25.57 -7.99 18.80
N LEU A 96 -25.88 -9.19 18.27
CA LEU A 96 -27.11 -9.48 17.54
C LEU A 96 -28.23 -10.11 18.39
N HIS A 97 -28.02 -10.30 19.69
CA HIS A 97 -29.02 -10.94 20.57
C HIS A 97 -30.27 -10.08 20.82
N LEU A 98 -30.19 -8.76 20.61
CA LEU A 98 -31.29 -7.84 20.90
C LEU A 98 -31.59 -6.95 19.69
N GLY A 99 -32.81 -7.07 19.15
CA GLY A 99 -33.30 -6.17 18.11
C GLY A 99 -33.58 -4.78 18.68
N VAL A 100 -33.15 -3.73 17.99
CA VAL A 100 -33.36 -2.32 18.40
C VAL A 100 -34.84 -2.03 18.72
N LEU A 101 -35.75 -2.59 17.92
CA LEU A 101 -37.21 -2.41 18.08
C LEU A 101 -37.83 -3.27 19.20
N ASN A 102 -37.11 -4.29 19.69
CA ASN A 102 -37.58 -5.16 20.76
C ASN A 102 -37.22 -4.62 22.16
N SER A 103 -36.51 -3.49 22.23
CA SER A 103 -36.19 -2.82 23.48
C SER A 103 -37.44 -2.11 24.00
N GLN A 104 -38.06 -2.64 25.05
CA GLN A 104 -39.10 -1.96 25.83
C GLN A 104 -38.45 -0.85 26.67
N ASN A 105 -37.96 0.22 26.03
CA ASN A 105 -37.53 1.41 26.74
C ASN A 105 -38.70 2.40 26.75
N SER A 106 -39.26 2.69 27.93
CA SER A 106 -40.51 3.48 28.06
C SER A 106 -40.34 4.98 27.85
N GLU A 107 -39.27 5.42 27.18
CA GLU A 107 -38.92 6.83 27.06
C GLU A 107 -38.50 7.12 25.62
N GLU A 108 -39.49 7.51 24.82
CA GLU A 108 -39.48 8.36 23.62
C GLU A 108 -38.11 8.66 22.94
N SER A 109 -37.34 7.64 22.57
CA SER A 109 -36.43 7.70 21.42
C SER A 109 -36.00 6.29 21.03
N CYS A 110 -36.06 5.99 19.73
CA CYS A 110 -35.50 4.75 19.18
C CYS A 110 -34.00 4.70 19.52
N ALA A 111 -33.53 3.63 20.16
CA ALA A 111 -32.12 3.51 20.54
C ALA A 111 -31.23 3.57 19.29
N ARG A 112 -30.16 4.38 19.33
CA ARG A 112 -29.20 4.50 18.22
C ARG A 112 -28.57 3.12 17.96
N PRO A 113 -28.61 2.58 16.73
CA PRO A 113 -28.00 1.31 16.43
C PRO A 113 -26.49 1.36 16.64
N GLN A 114 -25.93 0.30 17.20
CA GLN A 114 -24.48 0.14 17.32
C GLN A 114 -23.90 -0.29 15.96
N HIS A 115 -22.78 0.31 15.57
CA HIS A 115 -22.00 -0.17 14.43
C HIS A 115 -21.27 -1.45 14.85
N ILE A 116 -21.33 -2.48 14.02
CA ILE A 116 -20.62 -3.76 14.20
C ILE A 116 -19.48 -3.80 13.18
#